data_AF-A0A0H2MJ82-F1
#
_entry.id   AF-A0A0H2MJ82-F1
#
_cell.length_a   1.000
_cell.length_b   1.000
_cell.length_c   1.000
_cell.angle_alpha   90.00
_cell.angle_beta   90.00
_cell.angle_gamma   90.00
#
_symmetry.space_group_name_H-M   'P 1'
#
loop_
_entity.id
_entity.type
_entity.pdbx_description
1 polymer ?
#
loop_
_entity_poly.entity_id
_entity_poly.type
_entity_poly.pdbx_seq_one_letter_code
_entity_poly.pdbx_strand_id
1 'polypeptide(L)'
;MEKLHRSQLLAELKESFPDLTEALNAESGLLSFELNAFCRFTMAKIKQDDHEAVAACYAIALKYYEKGSAKMRDAIDTCYVEDLEFPPHKKRDQTWAWEILPKQLKELYNNFHNPAI
;
A
#
# COMPACT_ATOMS: atom_id res chain seq x y z
N MET A 1 -19.79 14.23 -3.16
CA MET A 1 -19.25 12.92 -2.72
C MET A 1 -18.37 13.17 -1.51
N GLU A 2 -18.66 12.54 -0.39
CA GLU A 2 -17.78 12.57 0.78
C GLU A 2 -16.48 11.83 0.45
N LYS A 3 -15.34 12.42 0.84
CA LYS A 3 -14.01 11.86 0.59
C LYS A 3 -13.70 10.82 1.67
N LEU A 4 -13.02 9.73 1.31
CA LEU A 4 -12.58 8.77 2.30
C LEU A 4 -11.49 9.37 3.20
N HIS A 5 -11.64 9.14 4.51
CA HIS A 5 -10.78 9.68 5.56
C HIS A 5 -9.87 8.63 6.19
N ARG A 6 -8.83 9.09 6.90
CA ARG A 6 -7.88 8.24 7.63
C ARG A 6 -8.55 7.23 8.57
N SER A 7 -9.56 7.64 9.34
CA SER A 7 -10.25 6.75 10.26
C SER A 7 -10.92 5.57 9.55
N GLN A 8 -11.45 5.79 8.35
CA GLN A 8 -12.05 4.74 7.53
C GLN A 8 -10.97 3.78 7.01
N LEU A 9 -9.83 4.30 6.54
CA LEU A 9 -8.68 3.47 6.13
C LEU A 9 -8.24 2.56 7.27
N LEU A 10 -8.04 3.12 8.46
CA LEU A 10 -7.57 2.35 9.60
C LEU A 10 -8.59 1.30 10.07
N ALA A 11 -9.89 1.62 10.01
CA ALA A 11 -10.92 0.64 10.33
C ALA A 11 -10.89 -0.54 9.34
N GLU A 12 -10.86 -0.24 8.04
CA GLU A 12 -10.84 -1.26 6.99
C GLU A 12 -9.57 -2.11 7.00
N LEU A 13 -8.40 -1.50 7.27
CA LEU A 13 -7.14 -2.23 7.41
C LEU A 13 -7.14 -3.17 8.62
N LYS A 14 -7.68 -2.74 9.77
CA LYS A 14 -7.74 -3.56 10.98
C LYS A 14 -8.76 -4.70 10.86
N GLU A 15 -9.86 -4.45 10.16
CA GLU A 15 -10.87 -5.47 9.86
C GLU A 15 -10.33 -6.51 8.87
N SER A 16 -9.68 -6.06 7.79
CA SER A 16 -9.15 -6.95 6.75
C SER A 16 -7.89 -7.69 7.20
N PHE A 17 -7.06 -7.05 8.03
CA PHE A 17 -5.77 -7.58 8.46
C PHE A 17 -5.58 -7.36 9.97
N PRO A 18 -6.17 -8.20 10.83
CA PRO A 18 -6.06 -8.05 12.28
C PRO A 18 -4.61 -7.96 12.78
N ASP A 19 -3.69 -8.71 12.17
CA ASP A 19 -2.26 -8.72 12.50
C ASP A 19 -1.53 -7.38 12.24
N LEU A 20 -2.11 -6.50 11.41
CA LEU A 20 -1.59 -5.16 11.13
C LEU A 20 -1.95 -4.15 12.25
N THR A 21 -2.89 -4.51 13.13
CA THR A 21 -3.47 -3.59 14.12
C THR A 21 -2.43 -3.02 15.08
N GLU A 22 -1.52 -3.86 15.59
CA GLU A 22 -0.50 -3.43 16.55
C GLU A 22 0.45 -2.41 15.91
N ALA A 23 0.92 -2.69 14.69
CA ALA A 23 1.79 -1.79 13.96
C ALA A 23 1.09 -0.44 13.69
N LEU A 24 -0.18 -0.44 13.24
CA LEU A 24 -0.93 0.81 13.03
C LEU A 24 -1.15 1.60 14.32
N ASN A 25 -1.41 0.93 15.44
CA ASN A 25 -1.63 1.59 16.72
C ASN A 25 -0.34 2.22 17.29
N ALA A 26 0.83 1.70 16.92
CA ALA A 26 2.12 2.26 17.35
C ALA A 26 2.40 3.63 16.73
N GLU A 27 1.83 3.95 15.56
CA GLU A 27 2.22 5.11 14.75
C GLU A 27 1.65 6.48 15.18
N SER A 28 1.21 6.63 16.44
CA SER A 28 0.83 7.90 17.08
C SER A 28 -0.17 8.79 16.31
N GLY A 29 -0.88 8.21 15.34
CA GLY A 29 -1.90 8.88 14.53
C GLY A 29 -1.41 9.67 13.33
N LEU A 30 -0.14 9.52 12.93
CA LEU A 30 0.42 10.17 11.76
C LEU A 30 0.19 9.32 10.50
N LEU A 31 -0.61 9.86 9.57
CA LEU A 31 -1.03 9.15 8.35
C LEU A 31 0.14 8.56 7.55
N SER A 32 1.24 9.31 7.40
CA SER A 32 2.42 8.84 6.67
C SER A 32 3.05 7.62 7.32
N PHE A 33 3.16 7.61 8.65
CA PHE A 33 3.73 6.47 9.37
C PHE A 33 2.81 5.25 9.34
N GLU A 34 1.50 5.46 9.40
CA GLU A 34 0.52 4.38 9.25
C GLU A 34 0.55 3.76 7.86
N LEU A 35 0.73 4.58 6.82
CA LEU A 35 0.89 4.09 5.45
C LEU A 35 2.23 3.37 5.26
N ASN A 36 3.30 3.82 5.92
CA ASN A 36 4.57 3.09 5.94
C ASN A 36 4.42 1.72 6.61
N ALA A 37 3.69 1.64 7.73
CA ALA A 37 3.38 0.38 8.39
C ALA A 37 2.57 -0.54 7.47
N PHE A 38 1.58 0.01 6.76
CA PHE A 38 0.80 -0.72 5.76
C PHE A 38 1.64 -1.19 4.56
N CYS A 39 2.57 -0.38 4.08
CA CYS A 39 3.50 -0.74 3.00
C CYS A 39 4.40 -1.90 3.42
N ARG A 40 5.00 -1.81 4.61
CA ARG A 40 5.82 -2.88 5.20
C ARG A 40 5.04 -4.18 5.35
N PHE A 41 3.78 -4.10 5.77
CA PHE A 41 2.90 -5.26 5.83
C PHE A 41 2.68 -5.87 4.45
N THR A 42 2.38 -5.06 3.43
CA THR A 42 2.21 -5.53 2.05
C THR A 42 3.46 -6.23 1.55
N MET A 43 4.64 -5.66 1.76
CA MET A 43 5.92 -6.29 1.39
C MET A 43 6.17 -7.59 2.15
N ALA A 44 5.74 -7.69 3.42
CA ALA A 44 5.82 -8.95 4.17
C ALA A 44 4.92 -10.02 3.53
N LYS A 45 3.72 -9.65 3.07
CA LYS A 45 2.80 -10.56 2.35
C LYS A 45 3.35 -11.00 0.99
N ILE A 46 4.00 -10.11 0.24
CA ILE A 46 4.74 -10.46 -0.97
C ILE A 46 5.82 -11.51 -0.67
N LYS A 47 6.63 -11.29 0.39
CA LYS A 47 7.67 -12.25 0.81
C LYS A 47 7.10 -13.61 1.22
N GLN A 48 5.90 -13.61 1.79
CA GLN A 48 5.18 -14.82 2.21
C GLN A 48 4.50 -15.57 1.05
N ASP A 49 4.47 -14.99 -0.16
CA ASP A 49 3.74 -15.54 -1.32
C ASP A 49 2.21 -15.54 -1.11
N ASP A 50 1.70 -14.58 -0.33
CA ASP A 50 0.29 -14.45 0.03
C ASP A 50 -0.44 -13.56 -1.00
N HIS A 51 -0.78 -14.17 -2.14
CA HIS A 51 -1.39 -13.47 -3.29
C HIS A 51 -2.70 -12.76 -2.92
N GLU A 52 -3.54 -13.42 -2.12
CA GLU A 52 -4.85 -12.89 -1.74
C GLU A 52 -4.70 -11.64 -0.87
N ALA A 53 -3.83 -11.70 0.15
CA ALA A 53 -3.58 -10.55 1.00
C ALA A 53 -2.96 -9.38 0.21
N VAL A 54 -2.02 -9.65 -0.70
CA VAL A 54 -1.41 -8.59 -1.53
C VAL A 54 -2.44 -7.94 -2.45
N ALA A 55 -3.28 -8.74 -3.11
CA ALA A 55 -4.36 -8.21 -3.95
C ALA A 55 -5.32 -7.32 -3.14
N ALA A 56 -5.69 -7.75 -1.92
CA ALA A 56 -6.52 -6.97 -1.01
C ALA A 56 -5.82 -5.67 -0.55
N CYS A 57 -4.52 -5.70 -0.24
CA CYS A 57 -3.74 -4.51 0.09
C CYS A 57 -3.77 -3.50 -1.07
N TYR A 58 -3.52 -3.94 -2.29
CA TYR A 58 -3.56 -3.07 -3.47
C TYR A 58 -4.95 -2.52 -3.76
N ALA A 59 -6.00 -3.32 -3.57
CA ALA A 59 -7.37 -2.85 -3.73
C ALA A 59 -7.72 -1.74 -2.72
N ILE A 60 -7.30 -1.89 -1.46
CA ILE A 60 -7.49 -0.86 -0.43
C ILE A 60 -6.67 0.39 -0.77
N ALA A 61 -5.38 0.25 -1.10
CA ALA A 61 -4.55 1.39 -1.49
C ALA A 61 -5.15 2.17 -2.67
N LEU A 62 -5.58 1.46 -3.73
CA LEU A 62 -6.22 2.08 -4.89
C LEU A 62 -7.51 2.81 -4.51
N LYS A 63 -8.38 2.16 -3.70
CA LYS A 63 -9.65 2.75 -3.24
C LYS A 63 -9.44 4.09 -2.54
N TYR A 64 -8.47 4.17 -1.62
CA TYR A 64 -8.20 5.41 -0.88
C TYR A 64 -7.42 6.43 -1.70
N TYR A 65 -6.64 6.00 -2.70
CA TYR A 65 -6.05 6.89 -3.68
C TYR A 65 -7.13 7.53 -4.59
N GLU A 66 -8.10 6.78 -5.07
CA GLU A 66 -9.12 7.33 -5.97
C GLU A 66 -10.15 8.20 -5.25
N LYS A 67 -10.55 7.80 -4.04
CA LYS A 67 -11.70 8.40 -3.32
C LYS A 67 -11.29 9.22 -2.09
N GLY A 68 -10.01 9.23 -1.73
CA GLY A 68 -9.50 9.95 -0.57
C GLY A 68 -9.37 11.46 -0.75
N SER A 69 -9.09 12.14 0.35
CA SER A 69 -8.65 13.55 0.32
C SER A 69 -7.30 13.73 -0.39
N ALA A 70 -6.97 14.95 -0.82
CA ALA A 70 -5.67 15.23 -1.46
C ALA A 70 -4.51 14.72 -0.60
N LYS A 71 -4.52 15.06 0.70
CA LYS A 71 -3.56 14.54 1.68
C LYS A 71 -3.48 13.01 1.75
N MET A 72 -4.60 12.30 1.56
CA MET A 72 -4.60 10.82 1.52
C MET A 72 -3.93 10.31 0.24
N ARG A 73 -4.25 10.93 -0.90
CA ARG A 73 -3.66 10.55 -2.18
C ARG A 73 -2.16 10.77 -2.19
N ASP A 74 -1.72 11.95 -1.77
CA ASP A 74 -0.31 12.32 -1.70
C ASP A 74 0.45 11.38 -0.75
N ALA A 75 -0.16 11.00 0.37
CA ALA A 75 0.45 10.08 1.32
C ALA A 75 0.48 8.63 0.79
N ILE A 76 -0.52 8.17 0.03
CA ILE A 76 -0.47 6.84 -0.61
C ILE A 76 0.59 6.81 -1.69
N ASP A 77 0.71 7.87 -2.49
CA ASP A 77 1.75 8.00 -3.50
C ASP A 77 3.13 7.87 -2.83
N THR A 78 3.43 8.77 -1.88
CA THR A 78 4.76 8.91 -1.28
C THR A 78 5.12 7.89 -0.20
N CYS A 79 4.17 7.45 0.64
CA CYS A 79 4.44 6.60 1.80
C CYS A 79 4.05 5.13 1.57
N TYR A 80 3.40 4.82 0.45
CA TYR A 80 3.03 3.45 0.12
C TYR A 80 3.59 3.04 -1.23
N VAL A 81 3.27 3.75 -2.31
CA VAL A 81 3.64 3.33 -3.66
C VAL A 81 5.15 3.49 -3.91
N GLU A 82 5.73 4.64 -3.56
CA GLU A 82 7.18 4.88 -3.72
C GLU A 82 8.02 3.83 -2.98
N ASP A 83 7.58 3.43 -1.78
CA ASP A 83 8.28 2.50 -0.88
C ASP A 83 8.01 1.02 -1.18
N LEU A 84 7.16 0.68 -2.16
CA LEU A 84 6.97 -0.71 -2.56
C LEU A 84 8.26 -1.25 -3.20
N GLU A 85 8.68 -2.44 -2.79
CA GLU A 85 9.82 -3.10 -3.41
C GLU A 85 9.40 -4.44 -4.02
N PHE A 86 9.91 -4.71 -5.22
CA PHE A 86 9.73 -5.97 -5.95
C PHE A 86 11.09 -6.64 -6.21
N PRO A 87 11.92 -6.88 -5.18
CA PRO A 87 13.27 -7.36 -5.40
C PRO A 87 13.25 -8.80 -5.92
N PRO A 88 14.16 -9.17 -6.84
CA PRO A 88 14.33 -10.56 -7.22
C PRO A 88 14.78 -11.37 -6.00
N HIS A 89 13.94 -12.28 -5.51
CA HIS A 89 14.30 -13.14 -4.39
C HIS A 89 14.93 -14.43 -4.92
N LYS A 90 16.11 -14.81 -4.40
CA LYS A 90 16.93 -15.96 -4.89
C LYS A 90 16.19 -17.31 -4.93
N LYS A 91 15.05 -17.43 -4.26
CA LYS A 91 14.23 -18.66 -4.18
C LYS A 91 12.79 -18.51 -4.65
N ARG A 92 12.32 -17.28 -4.93
CA ARG A 92 10.91 -17.00 -5.25
C ARG A 92 10.84 -15.86 -6.25
N ASP A 93 10.09 -16.06 -7.31
CA ASP A 93 9.80 -15.00 -8.26
C ASP A 93 8.74 -14.08 -7.65
N GLN A 94 9.08 -12.80 -7.43
CA GLN A 94 8.15 -11.79 -6.89
C GLN A 94 7.57 -10.90 -8.00
N THR A 95 7.84 -11.21 -9.27
CA THR A 95 7.27 -10.48 -10.42
C THR A 95 5.75 -10.52 -10.41
N TRP A 96 5.13 -11.58 -9.90
CA TRP A 96 3.68 -11.69 -9.78
C TRP A 96 3.08 -10.52 -8.97
N ALA A 97 3.78 -10.02 -7.95
CA ALA A 97 3.28 -8.93 -7.12
C ALA A 97 3.23 -7.63 -7.93
N TRP A 98 4.24 -7.41 -8.78
CA TRP A 98 4.20 -6.33 -9.76
C TRP A 98 3.08 -6.55 -10.78
N GLU A 99 2.91 -7.76 -11.31
CA GLU A 99 1.88 -8.05 -12.32
C GLU A 99 0.46 -7.74 -11.83
N ILE A 100 0.15 -8.05 -10.58
CA ILE A 100 -1.17 -7.76 -10.00
C ILE A 100 -1.34 -6.33 -9.45
N LEU A 101 -0.27 -5.53 -9.40
CA LEU A 101 -0.38 -4.13 -8.99
C LEU A 101 -1.31 -3.38 -9.97
N PRO A 102 -2.37 -2.69 -9.49
CA PRO A 102 -3.30 -1.97 -10.35
C PRO A 102 -2.60 -0.92 -11.22
N LYS A 103 -3.14 -0.71 -12.44
CA LYS A 103 -2.55 0.18 -13.44
C LYS A 103 -2.25 1.57 -12.89
N GLN A 104 -3.18 2.19 -12.16
CA GLN A 104 -2.99 3.51 -11.56
C GLN A 104 -1.79 3.53 -10.59
N LEU A 105 -1.65 2.51 -9.73
CA LEU A 105 -0.54 2.44 -8.78
C LEU A 105 0.79 2.13 -9.49
N LYS A 106 0.78 1.34 -10.59
CA LYS A 106 1.96 1.16 -11.45
C LYS A 106 2.42 2.46 -12.10
N GLU A 107 1.48 3.29 -12.55
CA GLU A 107 1.81 4.60 -13.14
C GLU A 107 2.49 5.50 -12.11
N LEU A 108 1.97 5.58 -10.88
CA LEU A 108 2.59 6.29 -9.77
C LEU A 108 4.01 5.78 -9.49
N TYR A 109 4.14 4.45 -9.33
CA TYR A 109 5.43 3.81 -9.12
C TYR A 109 6.45 4.18 -10.20
N ASN A 110 6.05 4.07 -11.47
CA ASN A 110 6.93 4.38 -12.60
C ASN A 110 7.29 5.86 -12.68
N ASN A 111 6.36 6.77 -12.36
CA ASN A 111 6.65 8.20 -12.34
C ASN A 111 7.74 8.56 -11.33
N PHE A 112 7.80 7.86 -10.20
CA PHE A 112 8.82 8.05 -9.18
C PHE A 112 10.15 7.35 -9.52
N HIS A 113 10.09 6.05 -9.86
CA HIS A 113 11.28 5.22 -10.05
C HIS A 113 11.91 5.31 -11.43
N ASN A 114 11.13 5.70 -12.45
CA ASN A 114 11.55 5.84 -13.84
C ASN A 114 11.09 7.19 -14.42
N PRO A 115 11.52 8.33 -13.84
CA PRO A 115 11.09 9.63 -14.34
C PRO A 115 11.55 9.77 -15.79
N ALA A 116 10.60 10.05 -16.69
CA ALA A 116 10.91 10.32 -18.09
C ALA A 116 11.89 11.50 -18.15
N ILE A 117 13.08 11.26 -18.74
CA ILE A 117 14.12 12.26 -19.00
C ILE A 117 13.70 13.11 -20.19
#